data_AF-A0A9N7VZF6-F1
#
_entry.id   AF-A0A9N7VZF6-F1
#
_cell.length_a   1.000
_cell.length_b   1.000
_cell.length_c   1.000
_cell.angle_alpha   90.00
_cell.angle_beta   90.00
_cell.angle_gamma   90.00
#
_symmetry.space_group_name_H-M   'P 1'
#
loop_
_entity.id
_entity.type
_entity.pdbx_description
1 polymer ?
#
loop_
_entity_poly.entity_id
_entity_poly.type
_entity_poly.pdbx_seq_one_letter_code
_entity_poly.pdbx_strand_id
1 'polypeptide(L)'
;MEASSLPFLDNRDPRLKLKVENRIRNVFVTQTDDTRHVEEKDVNPIPVVTQVPGRVLEAGVNTLQKTVVLKKQAELDEVNALLALKRQEFRTSVEALSQRKSELDLKLQETKERAMKFERFVAENEVKRCRSLKKYEAARAAEHFEAERNRGSNEAAETTSHQTLSVTNQQLMLHLGRLEEEVEEGQRRLHTMEQEHGIKKLMANKELSELQTELEMLKEKNEQAEVNLLMVQGLSTEKVEEVGSLLMAVHNLAEQCYLPTYGPLENMNEPTKMDMVKEYILDKADTERRARRLMESGSAMTGQGGFDRQKRAGFNEKHRQ
;
A
#
# COMPACT_ATOMS: atom_id res chain seq x y z
N MET A 1 25.03 -24.26 -21.51
CA MET A 1 26.19 -23.35 -21.39
C MET A 1 25.59 -21.98 -21.17
N GLU A 2 25.77 -21.25 -20.08
CA GLU A 2 26.79 -21.22 -19.03
C GLU A 2 26.11 -20.94 -17.67
N ALA A 3 26.75 -21.37 -16.59
CA ALA A 3 26.42 -21.02 -15.22
C ALA A 3 27.40 -19.95 -14.73
N SER A 4 26.91 -18.90 -14.05
CA SER A 4 27.72 -17.95 -13.27
C SER A 4 26.88 -17.48 -12.07
N SER A 5 26.95 -18.17 -10.93
CA SER A 5 27.87 -18.00 -9.79
C SER A 5 27.69 -16.67 -9.04
N LEU A 6 26.93 -16.75 -7.94
CA LEU A 6 26.85 -15.75 -6.86
C LEU A 6 28.20 -15.60 -6.14
N PRO A 7 28.51 -14.43 -5.56
CA PRO A 7 29.80 -14.15 -4.96
C PRO A 7 30.05 -15.02 -3.72
N PHE A 8 31.24 -15.62 -3.69
CA PHE A 8 31.77 -16.42 -2.61
C PHE A 8 32.10 -15.52 -1.42
N LEU A 9 31.43 -15.71 -0.28
CA LEU A 9 31.77 -15.04 0.97
C LEU A 9 32.97 -15.74 1.61
N ASP A 10 34.11 -15.05 1.63
CA ASP A 10 35.34 -15.54 2.25
C ASP A 10 35.26 -15.45 3.78
N ASN A 11 35.26 -16.61 4.44
CA ASN A 11 35.19 -16.77 5.91
C ASN A 11 36.48 -16.35 6.64
N ARG A 12 37.42 -15.68 5.97
CA ARG A 12 38.68 -15.21 6.55
C ARG A 12 38.67 -13.75 7.01
N ASP A 13 37.56 -13.01 6.87
CA ASP A 13 37.50 -11.63 7.38
C ASP A 13 37.48 -11.62 8.93
N PRO A 14 38.51 -11.07 9.59
CA PRO A 14 38.58 -11.02 11.06
C PRO A 14 37.48 -10.17 11.71
N ARG A 15 36.70 -9.40 10.93
CA ARG A 15 35.57 -8.60 11.42
C ARG A 15 34.29 -9.41 11.65
N LEU A 16 34.19 -10.63 11.14
CA LEU A 16 33.04 -11.52 11.32
C LEU A 16 33.23 -12.55 12.45
N LYS A 17 34.34 -12.47 13.21
CA LYS A 17 34.58 -13.34 14.38
C LYS A 17 33.90 -12.78 15.62
N LEU A 18 32.77 -13.38 15.99
CA LEU A 18 32.09 -13.15 17.27
C LEU A 18 33.00 -13.59 18.43
N LYS A 19 33.56 -12.63 19.19
CA LYS A 19 34.24 -12.92 20.46
C LYS A 19 33.20 -13.08 21.56
N VAL A 20 32.95 -14.32 21.97
CA VAL A 20 32.14 -14.62 23.16
C VAL A 20 33.10 -14.84 24.34
N GLU A 21 33.27 -13.83 25.19
CA GLU A 21 33.96 -14.00 26.48
C GLU A 21 32.97 -14.52 27.53
N ASN A 22 33.16 -15.76 27.93
CA ASN A 22 32.40 -16.41 28.99
C ASN A 22 33.14 -16.19 30.32
N ARG A 23 32.75 -15.15 31.08
CA ARG A 23 33.30 -14.89 32.42
C ARG A 23 32.27 -15.22 33.49
N ILE A 24 32.17 -16.50 33.83
CA ILE A 24 31.59 -16.91 35.12
C ILE A 24 32.66 -16.62 36.19
N ARG A 25 32.37 -15.69 37.10
CA ARG A 25 33.11 -15.57 38.37
C ARG A 25 32.11 -15.50 39.51
N ASN A 26 31.81 -16.67 40.06
CA ASN A 26 31.29 -16.77 41.41
C ASN A 26 32.47 -16.53 42.36
N VAL A 27 32.40 -15.49 43.19
CA VAL A 27 33.26 -15.34 44.37
C VAL A 27 32.40 -14.86 45.52
N PHE A 28 32.27 -15.70 46.55
CA PHE A 28 31.71 -15.35 47.86
C PHE A 28 32.77 -14.70 48.76
N VAL A 29 32.28 -14.07 49.85
CA VAL A 29 32.96 -13.55 51.07
C VAL A 29 33.74 -12.23 50.84
N THR A 30 33.73 -11.17 51.66
CA THR A 30 33.49 -10.92 53.11
C THR A 30 32.96 -9.49 53.34
N GLN A 31 32.29 -9.29 54.48
CA GLN A 31 31.80 -8.02 55.07
C GLN A 31 32.80 -6.86 55.03
N THR A 32 32.30 -5.64 54.79
CA THR A 32 32.62 -4.43 55.58
C THR A 32 31.53 -3.38 55.36
N ASP A 33 31.02 -2.84 56.46
CA ASP A 33 30.16 -1.66 56.53
C ASP A 33 30.79 -0.45 55.83
N ASP A 34 30.02 0.25 54.98
CA ASP A 34 30.03 1.72 55.00
C ASP A 34 28.81 2.31 54.28
N THR A 35 27.99 2.97 55.08
CA THR A 35 26.81 3.78 54.75
C THR A 35 27.01 4.75 53.60
N ARG A 36 26.25 4.60 52.50
CA ARG A 36 25.72 5.74 51.70
C ARG A 36 24.37 5.38 51.09
N HIS A 37 23.35 6.11 51.52
CA HIS A 37 22.08 6.26 50.82
C HIS A 37 22.33 6.78 49.40
N VAL A 38 22.07 5.96 48.39
CA VAL A 38 21.80 6.39 47.01
C VAL A 38 20.55 5.65 46.58
N GLU A 39 19.55 6.44 46.19
CA GLU A 39 18.22 6.01 45.77
C GLU A 39 18.31 4.93 44.67
N GLU A 40 17.94 3.70 45.02
CA GLU A 40 17.72 2.61 44.07
C GLU A 40 16.48 2.95 43.24
N LYS A 41 16.73 3.40 42.01
CA LYS A 41 15.74 3.38 40.93
C LYS A 41 15.30 1.93 40.72
N ASP A 42 14.00 1.69 40.89
CA ASP A 42 13.21 0.52 40.46
C ASP A 42 13.99 -0.54 39.67
N VAL A 43 14.72 -1.39 40.38
CA VAL A 43 15.10 -2.69 39.86
C VAL A 43 13.99 -3.64 40.31
N ASN A 44 13.12 -4.02 39.38
CA ASN A 44 12.05 -4.99 39.63
C ASN A 44 12.64 -6.23 40.31
N PRO A 45 12.30 -6.52 41.58
CA PRO A 45 12.76 -7.73 42.23
C PRO A 45 12.16 -8.92 41.49
N ILE A 46 13.02 -9.77 40.91
CA ILE A 46 12.57 -11.05 40.34
C ILE A 46 12.04 -11.88 41.51
N PRO A 47 10.75 -12.24 41.53
CA PRO A 47 10.20 -12.99 42.64
C PRO A 47 10.73 -14.41 42.59
N VAL A 48 11.55 -14.79 43.58
CA VAL A 48 11.90 -16.19 43.81
C VAL A 48 10.65 -16.88 44.36
N VAL A 49 10.01 -17.67 43.51
CA VAL A 49 8.74 -18.33 43.80
C VAL A 49 8.96 -19.46 44.81
N THR A 50 8.51 -19.24 46.05
CA THR A 50 8.47 -20.26 47.12
C THR A 50 7.14 -21.01 47.19
N GLN A 51 6.31 -20.96 46.14
CA GLN A 51 4.98 -21.58 46.12
C GLN A 51 4.93 -22.90 45.35
N VAL A 52 4.00 -23.76 45.78
CA VAL A 52 3.73 -25.10 45.25
C VAL A 52 3.39 -25.02 43.75
N PRO A 53 3.93 -25.91 42.89
CA PRO A 53 3.97 -25.74 41.42
C PRO A 53 2.63 -25.41 40.73
N GLY A 54 1.49 -25.78 41.32
CA GLY A 54 0.15 -25.54 40.75
C GLY A 54 -0.29 -24.08 40.74
N ARG A 55 0.03 -23.27 41.76
CA ARG A 55 -0.39 -21.85 41.81
C ARG A 55 0.45 -20.93 40.92
N VAL A 56 1.62 -21.40 40.49
CA VAL A 56 2.54 -20.69 39.58
C VAL A 56 2.01 -20.72 38.14
N LEU A 57 1.36 -21.82 37.74
CA LEU A 57 0.80 -22.01 36.41
C LEU A 57 -0.45 -21.14 36.19
N GLU A 58 -1.29 -20.99 37.22
CA GLU A 58 -2.56 -20.25 37.14
C GLU A 58 -2.35 -18.73 37.02
N ALA A 59 -1.37 -18.18 37.76
CA ALA A 59 -0.91 -16.80 37.56
C ALA A 59 -0.26 -16.61 36.18
N GLY A 60 0.39 -17.64 35.64
CA GLY A 60 1.00 -17.66 34.31
C GLY A 60 0.01 -17.62 33.15
N VAL A 61 -1.16 -18.25 33.27
CA VAL A 61 -2.19 -18.27 32.21
C VAL A 61 -2.96 -16.94 32.15
N ASN A 62 -3.34 -16.37 33.29
CA ASN A 62 -3.99 -15.06 33.35
C ASN A 62 -3.05 -13.92 32.88
N THR A 63 -1.75 -14.01 33.20
CA THR A 63 -0.76 -13.10 32.60
C THR A 63 -0.63 -13.34 31.10
N LEU A 64 -0.63 -14.59 30.60
CA LEU A 64 -0.58 -14.87 29.16
C LEU A 64 -1.78 -14.28 28.40
N GLN A 65 -3.01 -14.50 28.87
CA GLN A 65 -4.21 -13.99 28.20
C GLN A 65 -4.26 -12.45 28.20
N LYS A 66 -3.93 -11.82 29.34
CA LYS A 66 -3.80 -10.36 29.42
C LYS A 66 -2.71 -9.86 28.49
N THR A 67 -1.60 -10.60 28.34
CA THR A 67 -0.52 -10.30 27.38
C THR A 67 -0.99 -10.48 25.93
N VAL A 68 -1.83 -11.47 25.62
CA VAL A 68 -2.40 -11.68 24.28
C VAL A 68 -3.40 -10.57 23.92
N VAL A 69 -4.26 -10.15 24.85
CA VAL A 69 -5.18 -9.02 24.65
C VAL A 69 -4.39 -7.72 24.48
N LEU A 70 -3.38 -7.47 25.31
CA LEU A 70 -2.49 -6.32 25.14
C LEU A 70 -1.74 -6.36 23.79
N LYS A 71 -1.36 -7.55 23.33
CA LYS A 71 -0.73 -7.73 22.01
C LYS A 71 -1.71 -7.42 20.88
N LYS A 72 -2.97 -7.87 20.97
CA LYS A 72 -4.02 -7.54 19.99
C LYS A 72 -4.42 -6.07 20.02
N GLN A 73 -4.42 -5.45 21.20
CA GLN A 73 -4.62 -4.01 21.34
C GLN A 73 -3.48 -3.24 20.67
N ALA A 74 -2.24 -3.66 20.88
CA ALA A 74 -1.08 -3.07 20.21
C ALA A 74 -1.16 -3.24 18.68
N GLU A 75 -1.55 -4.41 18.17
CA GLU A 75 -1.77 -4.66 16.73
C GLU A 75 -2.88 -3.74 16.18
N LEU A 76 -3.99 -3.54 16.91
CA LEU A 76 -5.07 -2.64 16.52
C LEU A 76 -4.62 -1.18 16.50
N ASP A 77 -3.86 -0.76 17.52
CA ASP A 77 -3.33 0.59 17.63
C ASP A 77 -2.31 0.86 16.50
N GLU A 78 -1.50 -0.14 16.13
CA GLU A 78 -0.59 -0.08 14.99
C GLU A 78 -1.36 0.08 13.67
N VAL A 79 -2.40 -0.73 13.44
CA VAL A 79 -3.26 -0.60 12.25
C VAL A 79 -3.97 0.75 12.21
N ASN A 80 -4.46 1.25 13.35
CA ASN A 80 -5.08 2.56 13.45
C ASN A 80 -4.08 3.69 13.17
N ALA A 81 -2.83 3.56 13.63
CA ALA A 81 -1.77 4.52 13.33
C ALA A 81 -1.44 4.52 11.82
N LEU A 82 -1.33 3.34 11.20
CA LEU A 82 -1.12 3.22 9.75
C LEU A 82 -2.29 3.82 8.96
N LEU A 83 -3.53 3.59 9.39
CA LEU A 83 -4.72 4.18 8.77
C LEU A 83 -4.73 5.70 8.89
N ALA A 84 -4.36 6.24 10.05
CA ALA A 84 -4.24 7.68 10.25
C ALA A 84 -3.17 8.29 9.34
N LEU A 85 -2.02 7.61 9.22
CA LEU A 85 -0.92 8.03 8.34
C LEU A 85 -1.36 7.99 6.87
N LYS A 86 -2.02 6.93 6.41
CA LYS A 86 -2.59 6.85 5.06
C LYS A 86 -3.61 7.96 4.80
N ARG A 87 -4.53 8.21 5.74
CA ARG A 87 -5.50 9.32 5.62
C ARG A 87 -4.82 10.68 5.53
N GLN A 88 -3.67 10.87 6.18
CA GLN A 88 -2.89 12.09 6.07
C GLN A 88 -2.20 12.19 4.70
N GLU A 89 -1.58 11.11 4.22
CA GLU A 89 -0.97 11.07 2.88
C GLU A 89 -1.99 11.41 1.78
N PHE A 90 -3.20 10.86 1.86
CA PHE A 90 -4.28 11.18 0.93
C PHE A 90 -4.68 12.64 1.00
N ARG A 91 -4.82 13.22 2.20
CA ARG A 91 -5.13 14.65 2.36
C ARG A 91 -4.06 15.53 1.71
N THR A 92 -2.79 15.27 2.01
CA THR A 92 -1.67 16.02 1.42
C THR A 92 -1.64 15.87 -0.10
N SER A 93 -1.90 14.67 -0.62
CA SER A 93 -1.93 14.41 -2.06
C SER A 93 -3.06 15.16 -2.75
N VAL A 94 -4.26 15.17 -2.15
CA VAL A 94 -5.43 15.91 -2.67
C VAL A 94 -5.19 17.42 -2.65
N GLU A 95 -4.59 17.95 -1.57
CA GLU A 95 -4.22 19.37 -1.48
C GLU A 95 -3.19 19.76 -2.56
N ALA A 96 -2.15 18.94 -2.76
CA ALA A 96 -1.16 19.16 -3.82
C ALA A 96 -1.78 19.12 -5.22
N LEU A 97 -2.72 18.20 -5.47
CA LEU A 97 -3.46 18.16 -6.73
C LEU A 97 -4.33 19.40 -6.93
N SER A 98 -5.00 19.86 -5.88
CA SER A 98 -5.81 21.09 -5.93
C SER A 98 -4.94 22.32 -6.25
N GLN A 99 -3.78 22.44 -5.62
CA GLN A 99 -2.83 23.52 -5.90
C GLN A 99 -2.32 23.45 -7.33
N ARG A 100 -1.89 22.26 -7.80
CA ARG A 100 -1.36 22.08 -9.15
C ARG A 100 -2.40 22.36 -10.23
N LYS A 101 -3.67 22.00 -9.98
CA LYS A 101 -4.79 22.36 -10.86
C LYS A 101 -4.92 23.88 -10.97
N SER A 102 -4.93 24.60 -9.85
CA SER A 102 -5.03 26.07 -9.87
C SER A 102 -3.86 26.75 -10.57
N GLU A 103 -2.64 26.23 -10.43
CA GLU A 103 -1.44 26.74 -11.12
C GLU A 103 -1.55 26.53 -12.64
N LEU A 104 -2.03 25.37 -13.07
CA LEU A 104 -2.25 25.08 -14.49
C LEU A 104 -3.32 25.96 -15.10
N ASP A 105 -4.42 26.21 -14.38
CA ASP A 105 -5.49 27.12 -14.83
C ASP A 105 -4.96 28.54 -15.02
N LEU A 106 -4.10 29.02 -14.10
CA LEU A 106 -3.45 30.33 -14.22
C LEU A 106 -2.50 30.38 -15.44
N LYS A 107 -1.65 29.36 -15.63
CA LYS A 107 -0.73 29.29 -16.79
C LYS A 107 -1.49 29.22 -18.12
N LEU A 108 -2.61 28.52 -18.15
CA LEU A 108 -3.48 28.47 -19.33
C LEU A 108 -4.03 29.87 -19.64
N GLN A 109 -4.50 30.59 -18.62
CA GLN A 109 -5.03 31.94 -18.79
C GLN A 109 -3.95 32.92 -19.27
N GLU A 110 -2.75 32.88 -18.68
CA GLU A 110 -1.62 33.70 -19.14
C GLU A 110 -1.25 33.40 -20.59
N THR A 111 -1.25 32.12 -20.99
CA THR A 111 -0.93 31.73 -22.37
C THR A 111 -1.97 32.26 -23.34
N LYS A 112 -3.27 32.19 -22.98
CA LYS A 112 -4.36 32.79 -23.75
C LYS A 112 -4.20 34.30 -23.88
N GLU A 113 -3.84 35.00 -22.80
CA GLU A 113 -3.61 36.45 -22.84
C GLU A 113 -2.42 36.83 -23.72
N ARG A 114 -1.32 36.06 -23.66
CA ARG A 114 -0.17 36.26 -24.54
C ARG A 114 -0.55 36.04 -26.01
N ALA A 115 -1.32 35.00 -26.30
CA ALA A 115 -1.83 34.73 -27.65
C ALA A 115 -2.71 35.88 -28.16
N MET A 116 -3.68 36.36 -27.35
CA MET A 116 -4.53 37.50 -27.72
C MET A 116 -3.73 38.79 -27.95
N LYS A 117 -2.68 39.04 -27.14
CA LYS A 117 -1.78 40.18 -27.36
C LYS A 117 -1.02 40.06 -28.68
N PHE A 118 -0.55 38.84 -29.00
CA PHE A 118 0.15 38.57 -30.25
C PHE A 118 -0.78 38.73 -31.46
N GLU A 119 -1.99 38.19 -31.41
CA GLU A 119 -3.01 38.38 -32.46
C GLU A 119 -3.32 39.85 -32.71
N ARG A 120 -3.48 40.64 -31.64
CA ARG A 120 -3.68 42.10 -31.76
C ARG A 120 -2.47 42.78 -32.41
N PHE A 121 -1.26 42.41 -32.00
CA PHE A 121 -0.04 42.96 -32.58
C PHE A 121 0.07 42.64 -34.08
N VAL A 122 -0.24 41.40 -34.48
CA VAL A 122 -0.24 40.97 -35.88
C VAL A 122 -1.27 41.78 -36.68
N ALA A 123 -2.50 41.91 -36.18
CA ALA A 123 -3.53 42.71 -36.84
C ALA A 123 -3.14 44.19 -37.00
N GLU A 124 -2.57 44.80 -35.96
CA GLU A 124 -2.08 46.19 -36.02
C GLU A 124 -0.91 46.34 -37.00
N ASN A 125 0.00 45.37 -37.04
CA ASN A 125 1.13 45.36 -37.97
C ASN A 125 0.64 45.25 -39.42
N GLU A 126 -0.34 44.39 -39.68
CA GLU A 126 -0.92 44.20 -41.00
C GLU A 126 -1.64 45.47 -41.50
N VAL A 127 -2.36 46.18 -40.62
CA VAL A 127 -2.94 47.49 -40.94
C VAL A 127 -1.85 48.52 -41.30
N LYS A 128 -0.72 48.54 -40.59
CA LYS A 128 0.41 49.43 -40.92
C LYS A 128 1.00 49.10 -42.29
N ARG A 129 1.19 47.80 -42.59
CA ARG A 129 1.68 47.31 -43.89
C ARG A 129 0.72 47.68 -45.03
N CYS A 130 -0.58 47.52 -44.85
CA CYS A 130 -1.58 47.92 -45.85
C CYS A 130 -1.58 49.43 -46.08
N ARG A 131 -1.41 50.25 -45.02
CA ARG A 131 -1.34 51.71 -45.14
C ARG A 131 -0.07 52.17 -45.88
N SER A 132 1.08 51.57 -45.60
CA SER A 132 2.33 51.92 -46.31
C SER A 132 2.25 51.53 -47.79
N LEU A 133 1.70 50.36 -48.09
CA LEU A 133 1.52 49.88 -49.46
C LEU A 133 0.61 50.81 -50.27
N LYS A 134 -0.55 51.20 -49.72
CA LYS A 134 -1.45 52.17 -50.36
C LYS A 134 -0.80 53.53 -50.62
N LYS A 135 0.05 54.01 -49.70
CA LYS A 135 0.80 55.26 -49.90
C LYS A 135 1.80 55.14 -51.04
N TYR A 136 2.52 54.02 -51.12
CA TYR A 136 3.47 53.76 -52.20
C TYR A 136 2.76 53.67 -53.56
N GLU A 137 1.64 52.95 -53.62
CA GLU A 137 0.82 52.86 -54.84
C GLU A 137 0.28 54.23 -55.28
N ALA A 138 -0.17 55.06 -54.34
CA ALA A 138 -0.65 56.41 -54.63
C ALA A 138 0.48 57.33 -55.13
N ALA A 139 1.68 57.24 -54.54
CA ALA A 139 2.85 57.99 -55.01
C ALA A 139 3.25 57.56 -56.43
N ARG A 140 3.29 56.25 -56.69
CA ARG A 140 3.58 55.70 -58.02
C ARG A 140 2.55 56.11 -59.07
N ALA A 141 1.27 56.17 -58.70
CA ALA A 141 0.21 56.64 -59.59
C ALA A 141 0.31 58.15 -59.88
N ALA A 142 0.68 58.96 -58.88
CA ALA A 142 0.92 60.40 -59.06
C ALA A 142 2.15 60.65 -59.95
N GLU A 143 3.24 59.91 -59.75
CA GLU A 143 4.43 59.96 -60.60
C GLU A 143 4.10 59.58 -62.05
N HIS A 144 3.29 58.54 -62.27
CA HIS A 144 2.82 58.18 -63.61
C HIS A 144 1.97 59.29 -64.26
N PHE A 145 1.14 59.97 -63.47
CA PHE A 145 0.32 61.09 -63.93
C PHE A 145 1.16 62.35 -64.22
N GLU A 146 2.21 62.61 -63.46
CA GLU A 146 3.17 63.70 -63.71
C GLU A 146 4.13 63.38 -64.87
N ALA A 147 4.53 62.13 -65.06
CA ALA A 147 5.37 61.70 -66.18
C ALA A 147 4.65 61.87 -67.53
N GLU A 148 3.34 61.57 -67.60
CA GLU A 148 2.51 61.84 -68.77
C GLU A 148 2.40 63.35 -69.07
N ARG A 149 2.48 64.22 -68.04
CA ARG A 149 2.47 65.68 -68.18
C ARG A 149 3.81 66.26 -68.63
N ASN A 150 4.92 65.65 -68.23
CA ASN A 150 6.28 66.17 -68.44
C ASN A 150 6.97 65.64 -69.71
N ARG A 151 6.29 64.84 -70.54
CA ARG A 151 6.80 64.31 -71.82
C ARG A 151 7.08 65.38 -72.90
N GLY A 152 6.90 66.66 -72.58
CA GLY A 152 6.98 67.80 -73.51
C GLY A 152 8.22 68.68 -73.44
N SER A 153 9.25 68.45 -72.62
CA SER A 153 10.44 69.33 -72.62
C SER A 153 11.72 68.75 -72.02
N ASN A 154 12.82 68.94 -72.78
CA ASN A 154 14.25 69.00 -72.42
C ASN A 154 15.14 67.74 -72.56
N GLU A 155 15.93 67.74 -73.65
CA GLU A 155 16.97 66.75 -73.99
C GLU A 155 18.37 67.04 -73.37
N ALA A 156 18.52 68.03 -72.47
CA ALA A 156 19.80 68.34 -71.79
C ALA A 156 19.83 68.03 -70.29
N ALA A 157 18.66 67.75 -69.67
CA ALA A 157 18.55 67.29 -68.28
C ALA A 157 18.51 65.76 -68.16
N GLU A 158 18.36 65.05 -69.28
CA GLU A 158 18.26 63.59 -69.35
C GLU A 158 19.53 62.88 -68.89
N THR A 159 20.72 63.36 -69.26
CA THR A 159 21.97 62.61 -68.99
C THR A 159 22.36 62.57 -67.51
N THR A 160 22.18 63.67 -66.77
CA THR A 160 22.42 63.71 -65.32
C THR A 160 21.32 63.01 -64.54
N SER A 161 20.06 63.14 -64.99
CA SER A 161 18.92 62.40 -64.44
C SER A 161 19.08 60.89 -64.61
N HIS A 162 19.48 60.41 -65.79
CA HIS A 162 19.76 58.99 -66.05
C HIS A 162 20.87 58.45 -65.15
N GLN A 163 21.91 59.24 -64.85
CA GLN A 163 22.97 58.83 -63.92
C GLN A 163 22.46 58.73 -62.48
N THR A 164 21.72 59.71 -61.97
CA THR A 164 21.13 59.66 -60.62
C THR A 164 20.10 58.53 -60.49
N LEU A 165 19.27 58.33 -61.51
CA LEU A 165 18.30 57.24 -61.55
C LEU A 165 18.98 55.87 -61.63
N SER A 166 20.08 55.77 -62.38
CA SER A 166 20.88 54.53 -62.43
C SER A 166 21.50 54.20 -61.07
N VAL A 167 22.07 55.18 -60.37
CA VAL A 167 22.68 54.97 -59.03
C VAL A 167 21.62 54.58 -58.01
N THR A 168 20.47 55.27 -58.00
CA THR A 168 19.37 54.95 -57.08
C THR A 168 18.77 53.58 -57.38
N ASN A 169 18.57 53.21 -58.65
CA ASN A 169 18.16 51.86 -59.02
C ASN A 169 19.16 50.80 -58.55
N GLN A 170 20.47 51.05 -58.69
CA GLN A 170 21.50 50.12 -58.23
C GLN A 170 21.48 49.96 -56.69
N GLN A 171 21.25 51.05 -55.96
CA GLN A 171 21.08 51.02 -54.50
C GLN A 171 19.81 50.26 -54.07
N LEU A 172 18.70 50.45 -54.78
CA LEU A 172 17.46 49.73 -54.54
C LEU A 172 17.61 48.24 -54.82
N MET A 173 18.29 47.86 -55.90
CA MET A 173 18.60 46.45 -56.20
C MET A 173 19.46 45.82 -55.10
N LEU A 174 20.48 46.52 -54.62
CA LEU A 174 21.30 46.05 -53.49
C LEU A 174 20.49 45.94 -52.20
N HIS A 175 19.53 46.85 -51.98
CA HIS A 175 18.68 46.78 -50.79
C HIS A 175 17.67 45.63 -50.88
N LEU A 176 17.08 45.40 -52.05
CA LEU A 176 16.20 44.27 -52.32
C LEU A 176 16.92 42.94 -52.07
N GLY A 177 18.15 42.79 -52.60
CA GLY A 177 18.94 41.58 -52.36
C GLY A 177 19.22 41.32 -50.88
N ARG A 178 19.52 42.37 -50.09
CA ARG A 178 19.68 42.21 -48.63
C ARG A 178 18.38 41.80 -47.94
N LEU A 179 17.25 42.39 -48.33
CA LEU A 179 15.95 42.03 -47.77
C LEU A 179 15.55 40.59 -48.14
N GLU A 180 15.87 40.14 -49.36
CA GLU A 180 15.67 38.77 -49.80
C GLU A 180 16.50 37.78 -48.96
N GLU A 181 17.78 38.06 -48.73
CA GLU A 181 18.64 37.26 -47.86
C GLU A 181 18.11 37.19 -46.41
N GLU A 182 17.66 38.32 -45.86
CA GLU A 182 17.06 38.38 -44.52
C GLU A 182 15.78 37.54 -44.43
N VAL A 183 14.92 37.58 -45.46
CA VAL A 183 13.71 36.76 -45.55
C VAL A 183 14.06 35.28 -45.65
N GLU A 184 15.02 34.89 -46.48
CA GLU A 184 15.45 33.50 -46.62
C GLU A 184 16.08 32.96 -45.33
N GLU A 185 16.87 33.77 -44.63
CA GLU A 185 17.42 33.40 -43.32
C GLU A 185 16.33 33.26 -42.27
N GLY A 186 15.36 34.18 -42.25
CA GLY A 186 14.18 34.10 -41.38
C GLY A 186 13.36 32.83 -41.63
N GLN A 187 13.13 32.48 -42.90
CA GLN A 187 12.42 31.26 -43.30
C GLN A 187 13.18 29.99 -42.86
N ARG A 188 14.50 29.95 -43.06
CA ARG A 188 15.33 28.83 -42.57
C ARG A 188 15.24 28.67 -41.06
N ARG A 189 15.35 29.77 -40.31
CA ARG A 189 15.23 29.75 -38.84
C ARG A 189 13.86 29.27 -38.39
N LEU A 190 12.79 29.76 -39.02
CA LEU A 190 11.42 29.32 -38.73
C LEU A 190 11.27 27.81 -38.96
N HIS A 191 11.76 27.31 -40.10
CA HIS A 191 11.68 25.89 -40.41
C HIS A 191 12.42 25.02 -39.39
N THR A 192 13.62 25.43 -38.97
CA THR A 192 14.36 24.73 -37.90
C THR A 192 13.58 24.74 -36.59
N MET A 193 13.00 25.88 -36.20
CA MET A 193 12.19 25.97 -34.98
C MET A 193 10.94 25.09 -35.05
N GLU A 194 10.27 25.01 -36.19
CA GLU A 194 9.11 24.14 -36.40
C GLU A 194 9.48 22.66 -36.26
N GLN A 195 10.61 22.24 -36.85
CA GLN A 195 11.12 20.88 -36.71
C GLN A 195 11.47 20.54 -35.26
N GLU A 196 12.21 21.43 -34.58
CA GLU A 196 12.57 21.25 -33.17
C GLU A 196 11.33 21.16 -32.27
N HIS A 197 10.34 22.02 -32.51
CA HIS A 197 9.08 21.98 -31.78
C HIS A 197 8.33 20.68 -32.05
N GLY A 198 8.29 20.21 -33.30
CA GLY A 198 7.73 18.92 -33.67
C GLY A 198 8.38 17.76 -32.89
N ILE A 199 9.72 17.74 -32.82
CA ILE A 199 10.47 16.74 -32.06
C ILE A 199 10.14 16.82 -30.57
N LYS A 200 10.15 18.02 -29.97
CA LYS A 200 9.81 18.21 -28.55
C LYS A 200 8.41 17.71 -28.22
N LYS A 201 7.43 17.97 -29.09
CA LYS A 201 6.06 17.48 -28.94
C LYS A 201 5.99 15.95 -28.99
N LEU A 202 6.73 15.31 -29.90
CA LEU A 202 6.80 13.85 -29.99
C LEU A 202 7.45 13.23 -28.75
N MET A 203 8.54 13.82 -28.24
CA MET A 203 9.20 13.38 -27.00
C MET A 203 8.26 13.52 -25.79
N ALA A 204 7.60 14.66 -25.62
CA ALA A 204 6.63 14.87 -24.54
C ALA A 204 5.44 13.89 -24.63
N ASN A 205 4.93 13.63 -25.84
CA ASN A 205 3.88 12.63 -26.04
C ASN A 205 4.35 11.22 -25.68
N LYS A 206 5.60 10.86 -25.99
CA LYS A 206 6.18 9.58 -25.60
C LYS A 206 6.26 9.45 -24.07
N GLU A 207 6.79 10.46 -23.39
CA GLU A 207 6.85 10.50 -21.93
C GLU A 207 5.46 10.42 -21.29
N LEU A 208 4.46 11.10 -21.86
CA LEU A 208 3.07 11.01 -21.41
C LEU A 208 2.51 9.58 -21.52
N SER A 209 2.76 8.90 -22.64
CA SER A 209 2.32 7.50 -22.82
C SER A 209 3.02 6.53 -21.86
N GLU A 210 4.32 6.74 -21.60
CA GLU A 210 5.08 5.94 -20.63
C GLU A 210 4.52 6.11 -19.22
N LEU A 211 4.29 7.35 -18.79
CA LEU A 211 3.69 7.65 -17.48
C LEU A 211 2.24 7.13 -17.36
N GLN A 212 1.45 7.19 -18.43
CA GLN A 212 0.11 6.61 -18.45
C GLN A 212 0.14 5.10 -18.24
N THR A 213 1.05 4.41 -18.93
CA THR A 213 1.21 2.95 -18.80
C THR A 213 1.67 2.57 -17.38
N GLU A 214 2.60 3.32 -16.80
CA GLU A 214 3.07 3.10 -15.43
C GLU A 214 1.93 3.30 -14.41
N LEU A 215 1.11 4.33 -14.61
CA LEU A 215 -0.06 4.61 -13.76
C LEU A 215 -1.08 3.49 -13.83
N GLU A 216 -1.36 2.93 -15.01
CA GLU A 216 -2.26 1.79 -15.18
C GLU A 216 -1.73 0.54 -14.47
N MET A 217 -0.43 0.22 -14.63
CA MET A 217 0.20 -0.90 -13.93
C MET A 217 0.14 -0.74 -12.41
N LEU A 218 0.35 0.47 -11.89
CA LEU A 218 0.29 0.72 -10.45
C LEU A 218 -1.15 0.61 -9.91
N LYS A 219 -2.15 1.04 -10.67
CA LYS A 219 -3.56 0.85 -10.31
C LYS A 219 -3.93 -0.62 -10.22
N GLU A 220 -3.57 -1.41 -11.22
CA GLU A 220 -3.84 -2.86 -11.24
C GLU A 220 -3.18 -3.57 -10.05
N LYS A 221 -1.92 -3.23 -9.72
CA LYS A 221 -1.25 -3.75 -8.53
C LYS A 221 -1.95 -3.36 -7.23
N ASN A 222 -2.48 -2.14 -7.14
CA ASN A 222 -3.22 -1.70 -5.96
C ASN A 222 -4.56 -2.45 -5.83
N GLU A 223 -5.31 -2.61 -6.92
CA GLU A 223 -6.54 -3.40 -6.95
C GLU A 223 -6.27 -4.85 -6.51
N GLN A 224 -5.20 -5.46 -7.01
CA GLN A 224 -4.80 -6.81 -6.61
C GLN A 224 -4.47 -6.89 -5.11
N ALA A 225 -3.80 -5.87 -4.57
CA ALA A 225 -3.48 -5.81 -3.14
C ALA A 225 -4.75 -5.64 -2.28
N GLU A 226 -5.72 -4.83 -2.71
CA GLU A 226 -7.01 -4.65 -2.04
C GLU A 226 -7.81 -5.96 -2.00
N VAL A 227 -7.87 -6.69 -3.11
CA VAL A 227 -8.53 -8.01 -3.17
C VAL A 227 -7.85 -9.00 -2.22
N ASN A 228 -6.51 -9.05 -2.21
CA ASN A 228 -5.76 -9.92 -1.30
C ASN A 228 -6.01 -9.58 0.17
N LEU A 229 -6.07 -8.28 0.51
CA LEU A 229 -6.37 -7.83 1.87
C LEU A 229 -7.77 -8.27 2.32
N LEU A 230 -8.78 -8.08 1.46
CA LEU A 230 -10.15 -8.50 1.75
C LEU A 230 -10.25 -10.02 1.96
N MET A 231 -9.54 -10.80 1.15
CA MET A 231 -9.49 -12.25 1.30
C MET A 231 -8.89 -12.67 2.65
N VAL A 232 -7.76 -12.06 3.05
CA VAL A 232 -7.11 -12.36 4.34
C VAL A 232 -7.99 -11.93 5.52
N GLN A 233 -8.66 -10.77 5.41
CA GLN A 233 -9.62 -10.32 6.42
C GLN A 233 -10.77 -11.32 6.58
N GLY A 234 -11.38 -11.76 5.48
CA GLY A 234 -12.45 -12.79 5.50
C GLY A 234 -12.00 -14.09 6.17
N LEU A 235 -10.80 -14.58 5.84
CA LEU A 235 -10.23 -15.78 6.47
C LEU A 235 -9.99 -15.56 7.98
N SER A 236 -9.56 -14.37 8.38
CA SER A 236 -9.34 -14.07 9.80
C SER A 236 -10.66 -13.99 10.58
N THR A 237 -11.72 -13.43 9.99
CA THR A 237 -13.04 -13.35 10.65
C THR A 237 -13.62 -14.73 10.86
N GLU A 238 -13.53 -15.61 9.86
CA GLU A 238 -13.99 -17.00 9.97
C GLU A 238 -13.24 -17.75 11.08
N LYS A 239 -11.91 -17.59 11.16
CA LYS A 239 -11.12 -18.21 12.24
C LYS A 239 -11.48 -17.67 13.63
N VAL A 240 -11.77 -16.38 13.76
CA VAL A 240 -12.18 -15.79 15.04
C VAL A 240 -13.55 -16.34 15.46
N GLU A 241 -14.49 -16.47 14.53
CA GLU A 241 -15.81 -17.06 14.77
C GLU A 241 -15.71 -18.53 15.16
N GLU A 242 -14.90 -19.33 14.46
CA GLU A 242 -14.67 -20.74 14.77
C GLU A 242 -14.09 -20.92 16.17
N VAL A 243 -13.07 -20.13 16.52
CA VAL A 243 -12.48 -20.16 17.88
C VAL A 243 -13.52 -19.74 18.92
N GLY A 244 -14.30 -18.68 18.67
CA GLY A 244 -15.36 -18.26 19.60
C GLY A 244 -16.41 -19.35 19.85
N SER A 245 -16.87 -20.01 18.79
CA SER A 245 -17.82 -21.13 18.87
C SER A 245 -17.27 -22.30 19.69
N LEU A 246 -16.00 -22.67 19.47
CA LEU A 246 -15.32 -23.72 20.23
C LEU A 246 -15.19 -23.37 21.71
N LEU A 247 -14.78 -22.14 22.04
CA LEU A 247 -14.65 -21.70 23.44
C LEU A 247 -16.00 -21.73 24.15
N MET A 248 -17.08 -21.32 23.49
CA MET A 248 -18.44 -21.44 24.03
C MET A 248 -18.84 -22.90 24.26
N ALA A 249 -18.54 -23.81 23.32
CA ALA A 249 -18.83 -25.23 23.48
C ALA A 249 -18.07 -25.84 24.67
N VAL A 250 -16.80 -25.49 24.84
CA VAL A 250 -15.98 -25.91 25.99
C VAL A 250 -16.59 -25.39 27.29
N HIS A 251 -16.99 -24.11 27.33
CA HIS A 251 -17.60 -23.52 28.51
C HIS A 251 -18.92 -24.21 28.88
N ASN A 252 -19.80 -24.42 27.90
CA ASN A 252 -21.08 -25.12 28.08
C ASN A 252 -20.89 -26.56 28.57
N LEU A 253 -19.92 -27.29 28.02
CA LEU A 253 -19.61 -28.65 28.48
C LEU A 253 -19.10 -28.63 29.92
N ALA A 254 -18.17 -27.72 30.23
CA ALA A 254 -17.59 -27.60 31.57
C ALA A 254 -18.64 -27.24 32.64
N GLU A 255 -19.65 -26.44 32.30
CA GLU A 255 -20.82 -26.22 33.17
C GLU A 255 -21.59 -27.52 33.46
N GLN A 256 -21.84 -28.34 32.43
CA GLN A 256 -22.61 -29.58 32.56
C GLN A 256 -21.85 -30.68 33.31
N CYS A 257 -20.52 -30.70 33.20
CA CYS A 257 -19.67 -31.74 33.79
C CYS A 257 -18.77 -31.23 34.91
N TYR A 258 -19.25 -30.22 35.63
CA TYR A 258 -18.51 -29.58 36.71
C TYR A 258 -17.99 -30.57 37.76
N LEU A 259 -16.69 -30.50 38.04
CA LEU A 259 -16.02 -31.25 39.10
C LEU A 259 -15.55 -30.28 40.20
N PRO A 260 -16.02 -30.40 41.45
CA PRO A 260 -15.66 -29.49 42.54
C PRO A 260 -14.16 -29.44 42.85
N THR A 261 -13.41 -30.49 42.49
CA THR A 261 -11.95 -30.59 42.68
C THR A 261 -11.18 -29.53 41.90
N TYR A 262 -11.78 -28.97 40.84
CA TYR A 262 -11.16 -27.95 40.00
C TYR A 262 -11.42 -26.51 40.48
N GLY A 263 -12.27 -26.30 41.50
CA GLY A 263 -12.62 -24.96 42.01
C GLY A 263 -13.80 -24.30 41.28
N PRO A 264 -14.11 -23.02 41.53
CA PRO A 264 -15.24 -22.32 40.88
C PRO A 264 -15.04 -22.15 39.37
N LEU A 265 -16.09 -22.37 38.58
CA LEU A 265 -16.02 -22.36 37.11
C LEU A 265 -15.60 -21.01 36.50
N GLU A 266 -15.98 -19.91 37.14
CA GLU A 266 -15.68 -18.53 36.74
C GLU A 266 -14.18 -18.21 36.77
N ASN A 267 -13.42 -18.94 37.60
CA ASN A 267 -11.98 -18.74 37.76
C ASN A 267 -11.15 -19.70 36.89
N MET A 268 -11.80 -20.62 36.16
CA MET A 268 -11.10 -21.58 35.31
C MET A 268 -10.81 -21.01 33.93
N ASN A 269 -9.58 -21.21 33.48
CA ASN A 269 -9.15 -20.90 32.12
C ASN A 269 -9.68 -21.99 31.15
N GLU A 270 -9.92 -21.69 29.87
CA GLU A 270 -10.41 -22.70 28.91
C GLU A 270 -9.61 -24.01 28.84
N PRO A 271 -8.26 -24.04 28.91
CA PRO A 271 -7.50 -25.29 28.98
C PRO A 271 -7.88 -26.13 30.21
N THR A 272 -8.07 -25.49 31.36
CA THR A 272 -8.47 -26.13 32.61
C THR A 272 -9.90 -26.66 32.53
N LYS A 273 -10.81 -25.90 31.90
CA LYS A 273 -12.17 -26.38 31.58
C LYS A 273 -12.13 -27.62 30.69
N MET A 274 -11.27 -27.66 29.67
CA MET A 274 -11.10 -28.83 28.80
C MET A 274 -10.52 -30.04 29.54
N ASP A 275 -9.52 -29.85 30.39
CA ASP A 275 -8.93 -30.93 31.20
C ASP A 275 -9.97 -31.53 32.17
N MET A 276 -10.79 -30.68 32.78
CA MET A 276 -11.90 -31.11 33.63
C MET A 276 -12.95 -31.90 32.83
N VAL A 277 -13.38 -31.38 31.66
CA VAL A 277 -14.31 -32.07 30.76
C VAL A 277 -13.75 -33.45 30.37
N LYS A 278 -12.45 -33.52 30.06
CA LYS A 278 -11.76 -34.76 29.71
C LYS A 278 -11.75 -35.74 30.89
N GLU A 279 -11.41 -35.28 32.10
CA GLU A 279 -11.42 -36.14 33.30
C GLU A 279 -12.81 -36.68 33.58
N TYR A 280 -13.83 -35.84 33.52
CA TYR A 280 -15.21 -36.26 33.72
C TYR A 280 -15.63 -37.34 32.71
N ILE A 281 -15.31 -37.16 31.42
CA ILE A 281 -15.62 -38.15 30.38
C ILE A 281 -14.91 -39.47 30.67
N LEU A 282 -13.64 -39.44 31.08
CA LEU A 282 -12.86 -40.63 31.39
C LEU A 282 -13.45 -41.37 32.61
N ASP A 283 -13.75 -40.66 33.70
CA ASP A 283 -14.35 -41.28 34.89
C ASP A 283 -15.75 -41.82 34.60
N LYS A 284 -16.55 -41.11 33.79
CA LYS A 284 -17.88 -41.58 33.37
C LYS A 284 -17.78 -42.84 32.50
N ALA A 285 -16.83 -42.90 31.57
CA ALA A 285 -16.61 -44.08 30.73
C ALA A 285 -16.08 -45.27 31.55
N ASP A 286 -15.23 -45.02 32.54
CA ASP A 286 -14.69 -46.02 33.45
C ASP A 286 -15.79 -46.58 34.37
N THR A 287 -16.60 -45.72 34.97
CA THR A 287 -17.76 -46.11 35.80
C THR A 287 -18.78 -46.90 35.00
N GLU A 288 -19.08 -46.48 33.77
CA GLU A 288 -19.95 -47.22 32.87
C GLU A 288 -19.39 -48.61 32.52
N ARG A 289 -18.09 -48.70 32.15
CA ARG A 289 -17.43 -49.99 31.89
C ARG A 289 -17.50 -50.93 33.10
N ARG A 290 -17.30 -50.40 34.32
CA ARG A 290 -17.46 -51.18 35.55
C ARG A 290 -18.92 -51.64 35.75
N ALA A 291 -19.89 -50.76 35.53
CA ALA A 291 -21.31 -51.09 35.66
C ALA A 291 -21.75 -52.16 34.64
N ARG A 292 -21.32 -52.08 33.38
CA ARG A 292 -21.62 -53.10 32.36
C ARG A 292 -21.07 -54.47 32.76
N ARG A 293 -19.82 -54.54 33.22
CA ARG A 293 -19.22 -55.80 33.71
C ARG A 293 -20.02 -56.41 34.86
N LEU A 294 -20.52 -55.58 35.79
CA LEU A 294 -21.37 -56.04 36.89
C LEU A 294 -22.73 -56.54 36.41
N MET A 295 -23.35 -55.88 35.42
CA MET A 295 -24.60 -56.35 34.83
C MET A 295 -24.42 -57.67 34.07
N GLU A 296 -23.33 -57.82 33.32
CA GLU A 296 -22.98 -59.07 32.61
C GLU A 296 -22.74 -60.23 33.58
N SER A 297 -22.06 -59.98 34.70
CA SER A 297 -21.80 -61.00 35.74
C SER A 297 -23.02 -61.27 36.63
N GLY A 298 -23.90 -60.29 36.84
CA GLY A 298 -25.20 -60.48 37.50
C GLY A 298 -26.16 -61.35 36.69
N SER A 299 -26.18 -61.19 35.36
CA SER A 299 -26.96 -62.05 34.44
C SER A 299 -26.45 -63.49 34.38
N ALA A 300 -25.16 -63.73 34.59
CA ALA A 300 -24.59 -65.09 34.65
C ALA A 300 -24.97 -65.83 35.95
N MET A 301 -25.20 -65.11 37.05
CA MET A 301 -25.52 -65.71 38.36
C MET A 301 -27.01 -66.01 38.56
N THR A 302 -27.91 -65.42 37.78
CA THR A 302 -29.35 -65.74 37.80
C THR A 302 -29.75 -66.93 36.92
N GLY A 303 -28.80 -67.53 36.19
CA GLY A 303 -29.04 -68.71 35.35
C GLY A 303 -28.83 -70.08 36.03
N GLN A 304 -28.33 -70.11 37.28
CA GLN A 304 -28.03 -71.35 38.00
C GLN A 304 -28.66 -71.35 39.40
N GLY A 305 -30.00 -71.40 39.45
CA GLY A 305 -30.74 -71.39 40.72
C GLY A 305 -32.14 -71.95 40.60
N GLY A 306 -32.29 -73.12 39.97
CA GLY A 306 -33.56 -73.84 39.90
C GLY A 306 -33.33 -75.34 39.90
N PHE A 307 -32.95 -75.90 41.05
CA PHE A 307 -32.93 -77.35 41.27
C PHE A 307 -34.34 -77.88 41.52
N ASP A 308 -34.67 -78.93 40.78
CA ASP A 308 -35.64 -79.99 41.06
C ASP A 308 -35.96 -80.21 42.54
N ARG A 309 -37.26 -80.42 42.86
CA ARG A 309 -37.76 -81.74 43.33
C ARG A 309 -39.29 -81.84 43.55
N GLN A 310 -39.85 -82.85 42.88
CA GLN A 310 -40.81 -83.85 43.37
C GLN A 310 -42.33 -83.56 43.34
N LYS A 311 -43.08 -84.25 42.45
CA LYS A 311 -43.74 -85.56 42.75
C LYS A 311 -44.54 -86.11 41.56
N ARG A 312 -44.39 -87.43 41.39
CA ARG A 312 -45.16 -88.35 40.53
C ARG A 312 -46.56 -88.63 41.09
N ALA A 313 -47.55 -88.76 40.22
CA ALA A 313 -48.65 -89.76 40.16
C ALA A 313 -49.66 -89.23 39.12
N GLY A 314 -49.94 -89.87 37.99
CA GLY A 314 -50.73 -91.11 37.78
C GLY A 314 -51.61 -90.82 36.55
N PHE A 315 -51.37 -91.51 35.43
CA PHE A 315 -52.20 -92.59 34.89
C PHE A 315 -53.56 -92.15 34.31
N ASN A 316 -53.69 -92.37 32.98
CA ASN A 316 -54.89 -92.58 32.14
C ASN A 316 -56.20 -91.86 32.46
N GLU A 317 -56.77 -91.18 31.46
CA GLU A 317 -58.01 -91.65 30.85
C GLU A 317 -58.22 -91.06 29.45
N LYS A 318 -58.88 -91.85 28.61
CA LYS A 318 -59.23 -91.58 27.22
C LYS A 318 -60.55 -90.79 27.11
N HIS A 319 -60.72 -90.22 25.92
CA HIS A 319 -61.99 -90.06 25.18
C HIS A 319 -62.98 -88.94 25.50
N ARG A 320 -63.52 -88.43 24.37
CA ARG A 320 -64.82 -87.78 24.10
C ARG A 320 -64.93 -86.32 24.55
N GLN A 321 -65.37 -85.36 23.72
CA GLN A 321 -66.03 -85.35 22.41
C GLN A 321 -65.58 -84.12 21.63
#